data_AF-A0A975FLX3-F1
#
_entry.id   AF-A0A975FLX3-F1
#
_cell.length_a   1.000
_cell.length_b   1.000
_cell.length_c   1.000
_cell.angle_alpha   90.00
_cell.angle_beta   90.00
_cell.angle_gamma   90.00
#
_symmetry.space_group_name_H-M   'P 1'
#
loop_
_entity.id
_entity.type
_entity.pdbx_description
1 polymer ?
#
loop_
_entity_poly.entity_id
_entity_poly.type
_entity_poly.pdbx_seq_one_letter_code
_entity_poly.pdbx_strand_id
1 'polypeptide(L)'
;MHRHPEPRPIAEPGDRERNTPHAKPQPPHRPDPHRQPAARAHRARRPALTRIGARRRAGLGADHPDDSRAGSPDLGPRRAGAGEGLRGRDLARQRNLRQRNLRQRHPRQRHPRRERARSAAARHPLARTLASTLGAERGSAPVEFLLVAILMTSLALAVIQLALGLHVRNTLLDAAAEGARQAALAGAEPADGVERTRQLISTAIADEFAQDVSVSRDEIDGVPVIEIRVRATLPLIGLIGIDQGLEVSGHAAIETLS
;
A
#
# COMPACT_ATOMS: atom_id res chain seq x y z
N MET A 1 -36.57 -67.04 36.18
CA MET A 1 -35.80 -65.86 36.63
C MET A 1 -35.57 -64.95 35.42
N HIS A 2 -35.84 -63.65 35.60
CA HIS A 2 -35.67 -62.51 34.69
C HIS A 2 -36.35 -62.53 33.31
N ARG A 3 -37.50 -61.85 33.22
CA ARG A 3 -37.87 -61.08 32.01
C ARG A 3 -37.97 -59.61 32.39
N HIS A 4 -37.21 -58.78 31.67
CA HIS A 4 -37.41 -57.34 31.59
C HIS A 4 -38.79 -57.05 30.98
N PRO A 5 -39.60 -56.15 31.56
CA PRO A 5 -40.81 -55.66 30.92
C PRO A 5 -40.51 -54.48 29.98
N GLU A 6 -41.21 -54.52 28.84
CA GLU A 6 -41.22 -53.59 27.72
C GLU A 6 -41.69 -52.15 28.03
N PRO A 7 -41.38 -51.18 27.15
CA PRO A 7 -41.64 -49.76 27.33
C PRO A 7 -43.14 -49.37 27.28
N ARG A 8 -43.51 -48.36 28.09
CA ARG A 8 -44.88 -47.84 28.21
C ARG A 8 -45.31 -47.04 26.97
N PRO A 9 -46.60 -47.10 26.60
CA PRO A 9 -47.13 -46.36 25.47
C PRO A 9 -47.42 -44.88 25.79
N ILE A 10 -47.42 -44.12 24.70
CA ILE A 10 -47.59 -42.69 24.51
C ILE A 10 -48.99 -42.24 24.95
N ALA A 11 -49.07 -41.11 25.67
CA ALA A 11 -50.30 -40.39 25.93
C ALA A 11 -50.29 -39.04 25.19
N GLU A 12 -51.16 -38.91 24.20
CA GLU A 12 -51.64 -37.64 23.63
C GLU A 12 -53.13 -37.50 24.00
N PRO A 13 -53.82 -36.36 23.73
CA PRO A 13 -53.43 -34.94 23.71
C PRO A 13 -54.43 -34.09 24.55
N GLY A 14 -54.14 -32.81 24.77
CA GLY A 14 -55.19 -31.82 25.13
C GLY A 14 -54.86 -30.88 26.29
N ASP A 15 -54.97 -29.58 26.01
CA ASP A 15 -55.25 -28.50 26.95
C ASP A 15 -54.16 -28.07 27.93
N ARG A 16 -53.11 -27.43 27.41
CA ARG A 16 -52.35 -26.39 28.13
C ARG A 16 -52.07 -25.18 27.25
N GLU A 17 -53.14 -24.57 26.76
CA GLU A 17 -53.14 -23.15 26.43
C GLU A 17 -53.05 -22.31 27.71
N ARG A 18 -52.36 -21.16 27.60
CA ARG A 18 -52.39 -19.99 28.49
C ARG A 18 -51.63 -20.12 29.81
N ASN A 19 -50.30 -19.98 29.75
CA ASN A 19 -49.60 -19.19 30.77
C ASN A 19 -48.30 -18.56 30.20
N THR A 20 -48.48 -17.53 29.37
CA THR A 20 -47.41 -16.59 29.02
C THR A 20 -47.78 -15.25 29.66
N PRO A 21 -46.96 -14.66 30.54
CA PRO A 21 -47.29 -13.36 31.12
C PRO A 21 -47.28 -12.28 30.03
N HIS A 22 -48.47 -11.75 29.73
CA HIS A 22 -48.67 -10.54 28.93
C HIS A 22 -47.97 -9.36 29.61
N ALA A 23 -46.86 -8.90 29.02
CA ALA A 23 -46.34 -7.57 29.26
C ALA A 23 -47.37 -6.54 28.77
N LYS A 24 -47.78 -5.63 29.65
CA LYS A 24 -48.66 -4.50 29.31
C LYS A 24 -48.00 -3.66 28.20
N PRO A 25 -48.75 -3.20 27.18
CA PRO A 25 -48.23 -2.23 26.21
C PRO A 25 -47.96 -0.88 26.90
N GLN A 26 -46.72 -0.39 26.78
CA GLN A 26 -46.35 0.97 27.17
C GLN A 26 -47.02 1.97 26.21
N PRO A 27 -47.65 3.06 26.71
CA PRO A 27 -48.16 4.12 25.85
C PRO A 27 -47.01 4.89 25.19
N PRO A 28 -47.20 5.45 23.98
CA PRO A 28 -46.16 6.19 23.27
C PRO A 28 -45.76 7.46 24.02
N HIS A 29 -44.45 7.68 24.16
CA HIS A 29 -43.88 8.92 24.68
C HIS A 29 -44.33 10.12 23.83
N ARG A 30 -45.14 11.00 24.42
CA ARG A 30 -45.38 12.36 23.86
C ARG A 30 -44.10 13.18 24.01
N PRO A 31 -43.58 13.81 22.94
CA PRO A 31 -42.53 14.80 23.08
C PRO A 31 -43.07 16.03 23.80
N ASP A 32 -42.32 16.48 24.80
CA ASP A 32 -42.64 17.59 25.70
C ASP A 32 -42.41 18.94 24.98
N PRO A 33 -43.44 19.76 24.70
CA PRO A 33 -43.30 20.97 23.87
C PRO A 33 -42.63 22.15 24.59
N HIS A 34 -42.20 21.99 25.84
CA HIS A 34 -41.63 23.08 26.66
C HIS A 34 -40.13 22.95 26.95
N ARG A 35 -39.43 22.00 26.31
CA ARG A 35 -37.97 21.89 26.45
C ARG A 35 -37.25 22.73 25.40
N GLN A 36 -37.22 24.05 25.62
CA GLN A 36 -36.31 24.96 24.93
C GLN A 36 -34.87 24.73 25.44
N PRO A 37 -33.91 24.32 24.60
CA PRO A 37 -32.50 24.55 24.91
C PRO A 37 -32.19 26.03 24.73
N ALA A 38 -31.73 26.64 25.81
CA ALA A 38 -31.43 28.05 25.95
C ALA A 38 -30.57 28.61 24.81
N ALA A 39 -31.14 29.59 24.11
CA ALA A 39 -30.44 30.51 23.24
C ALA A 39 -29.33 31.24 24.02
N ARG A 40 -28.07 30.86 23.81
CA ARG A 40 -26.92 31.67 24.22
C ARG A 40 -26.63 32.68 23.12
N ALA A 41 -27.13 33.89 23.34
CA ALA A 41 -26.79 35.08 22.60
C ALA A 41 -25.27 35.36 22.71
N HIS A 42 -24.54 35.18 21.62
CA HIS A 42 -23.27 35.87 21.41
C HIS A 42 -23.46 37.00 20.40
N ARG A 43 -23.46 38.20 20.97
CA ARG A 43 -23.49 39.49 20.29
C ARG A 43 -22.06 39.87 19.88
N ALA A 44 -21.97 40.58 18.74
CA ALA A 44 -20.81 41.30 18.19
C ALA A 44 -19.82 40.43 17.39
N ARG A 45 -19.30 40.80 16.21
CA ARG A 45 -19.07 42.13 15.59
C ARG A 45 -19.15 42.02 14.06
N ARG A 46 -19.63 43.08 13.41
CA ARG A 46 -19.47 43.34 11.98
C ARG A 46 -18.02 43.72 11.65
N PRO A 47 -17.51 43.32 10.49
CA PRO A 47 -16.73 44.25 9.67
C PRO A 47 -17.32 44.38 8.26
N ALA A 48 -17.36 45.61 7.79
CA ALA A 48 -17.69 45.99 6.42
C ALA A 48 -16.51 45.66 5.50
N LEU A 49 -16.76 44.98 4.37
CA LEU A 49 -15.80 44.89 3.26
C LEU A 49 -16.51 45.03 1.92
N THR A 50 -16.41 46.24 1.40
CA THR A 50 -15.90 46.58 0.06
C THR A 50 -16.44 45.80 -1.14
N ARG A 51 -17.37 46.45 -1.87
CA ARG A 51 -17.64 46.21 -3.29
C ARG A 51 -16.35 46.31 -4.10
N ILE A 52 -15.95 45.24 -4.78
CA ILE A 52 -15.04 45.33 -5.92
C ILE A 52 -15.52 44.39 -7.04
N GLY A 53 -15.96 45.01 -8.14
CA GLY A 53 -15.53 44.61 -9.48
C GLY A 53 -16.18 43.39 -10.13
N ALA A 54 -17.41 43.56 -10.62
CA ALA A 54 -17.90 42.78 -11.75
C ALA A 54 -17.04 43.06 -13.00
N ARG A 55 -16.49 42.02 -13.63
CA ARG A 55 -16.03 42.08 -15.03
C ARG A 55 -16.56 40.89 -15.83
N ARG A 56 -17.49 41.22 -16.73
CA ARG A 56 -17.89 40.42 -17.90
C ARG A 56 -16.71 40.26 -18.87
N ARG A 57 -16.56 39.07 -19.45
CA ARG A 57 -16.13 38.76 -20.83
C ARG A 57 -16.70 37.36 -21.14
N ALA A 58 -17.70 37.16 -22.03
CA ALA A 58 -17.63 37.14 -23.50
C ALA A 58 -16.32 36.45 -23.96
N GLY A 59 -16.31 35.24 -24.52
CA GLY A 59 -17.09 34.68 -25.63
C GLY A 59 -16.09 34.21 -26.70
N LEU A 60 -16.52 33.31 -27.60
CA LEU A 60 -15.80 32.72 -28.75
C LEU A 60 -14.78 31.64 -28.38
N GLY A 61 -14.75 30.47 -29.02
CA GLY A 61 -15.17 30.14 -30.38
C GLY A 61 -13.98 29.47 -31.07
N ALA A 62 -14.23 28.32 -31.70
CA ALA A 62 -13.27 27.35 -32.19
C ALA A 62 -12.17 27.89 -33.11
N ASP A 63 -11.01 27.20 -33.11
CA ASP A 63 -10.20 27.04 -34.32
C ASP A 63 -9.41 25.72 -34.24
N HIS A 64 -9.64 24.89 -35.25
CA HIS A 64 -8.90 23.68 -35.58
C HIS A 64 -8.19 23.96 -36.91
N PRO A 65 -6.86 23.79 -36.96
CA PRO A 65 -6.25 23.33 -38.20
C PRO A 65 -5.43 22.06 -38.00
N ASP A 66 -5.74 21.12 -38.87
CA ASP A 66 -4.92 20.03 -39.39
C ASP A 66 -3.58 20.56 -39.93
N ASP A 67 -2.50 19.81 -39.69
CA ASP A 67 -1.36 19.81 -40.58
C ASP A 67 -0.65 18.44 -40.52
N SER A 68 -0.94 17.66 -41.55
CA SER A 68 -0.21 16.47 -41.94
C SER A 68 1.21 16.82 -42.40
N ARG A 69 2.23 16.16 -41.86
CA ARG A 69 3.51 15.99 -42.59
C ARG A 69 4.18 14.65 -42.31
N ALA A 70 4.14 13.84 -43.36
CA ALA A 70 4.97 12.67 -43.59
C ALA A 70 6.43 13.05 -43.88
N GLY A 71 7.37 12.17 -43.56
CA GLY A 71 8.77 12.28 -43.96
C GLY A 71 9.64 11.15 -43.38
N SER A 72 10.04 10.24 -44.26
CA SER A 72 10.58 8.89 -44.05
C SER A 72 11.97 8.77 -43.38
N PRO A 73 12.33 7.59 -42.84
CA PRO A 73 13.70 7.24 -42.47
C PRO A 73 14.51 6.82 -43.71
N ASP A 74 15.64 7.48 -43.94
CA ASP A 74 16.56 7.17 -45.04
C ASP A 74 17.59 6.11 -44.59
N LEU A 75 17.65 5.02 -45.35
CA LEU A 75 18.57 3.90 -45.21
C LEU A 75 19.69 4.06 -46.23
N GLY A 76 20.89 4.42 -45.78
CA GLY A 76 22.10 4.42 -46.60
C GLY A 76 22.68 3.00 -46.79
N PRO A 77 23.12 2.62 -48.00
CA PRO A 77 23.70 1.30 -48.26
C PRO A 77 25.25 1.32 -48.46
N ARG A 78 25.85 0.11 -48.37
CA ARG A 78 27.12 -0.38 -49.02
C ARG A 78 28.46 0.08 -48.39
N ARG A 79 29.59 -0.66 -48.35
CA ARG A 79 30.19 -1.87 -48.99
C ARG A 79 31.11 -2.57 -47.95
N ALA A 80 31.29 -3.89 -47.84
CA ALA A 80 31.99 -4.89 -48.67
C ALA A 80 33.51 -4.68 -48.90
N GLY A 81 34.32 -5.66 -48.41
CA GLY A 81 35.73 -5.93 -48.76
C GLY A 81 36.66 -5.97 -47.52
N ALA A 82 37.69 -6.80 -47.37
CA ALA A 82 38.24 -7.97 -48.06
C ALA A 82 39.55 -8.34 -47.30
N GLY A 83 39.90 -9.63 -47.23
CA GLY A 83 41.26 -10.15 -46.90
C GLY A 83 41.68 -10.02 -45.43
N GLU A 84 42.56 -10.78 -44.81
CA GLU A 84 43.56 -11.83 -45.12
C GLU A 84 43.77 -12.55 -43.76
N GLY A 85 43.93 -13.87 -43.66
CA GLY A 85 45.13 -14.60 -44.03
C GLY A 85 46.17 -14.58 -42.88
N LEU A 86 46.75 -15.75 -42.55
CA LEU A 86 47.82 -16.07 -41.55
C LEU A 86 47.26 -16.84 -40.33
N ARG A 87 47.25 -18.18 -40.25
CA ARG A 87 48.18 -19.25 -40.66
C ARG A 87 49.46 -19.37 -39.80
N GLY A 88 49.30 -20.01 -38.64
CA GLY A 88 50.20 -21.05 -38.08
C GLY A 88 51.57 -20.65 -37.53
N ARG A 89 52.13 -21.58 -36.73
CA ARG A 89 53.51 -21.67 -36.18
C ARG A 89 53.73 -20.86 -34.88
N ASP A 90 54.31 -21.36 -33.78
CA ASP A 90 55.25 -22.47 -33.59
C ASP A 90 55.13 -23.09 -32.18
N LEU A 91 55.19 -24.42 -32.14
CA LEU A 91 55.71 -25.20 -31.03
C LEU A 91 57.24 -25.13 -31.03
N ALA A 92 57.86 -25.36 -29.88
CA ALA A 92 59.27 -25.73 -29.67
C ALA A 92 60.29 -24.60 -29.40
N ARG A 93 60.39 -24.20 -28.13
CA ARG A 93 61.60 -23.73 -27.42
C ARG A 93 61.15 -23.51 -25.97
N GLN A 94 61.59 -24.19 -24.92
CA GLN A 94 62.90 -24.71 -24.60
C GLN A 94 62.76 -25.86 -23.60
N ARG A 95 63.39 -26.98 -23.96
CA ARG A 95 63.82 -28.05 -23.06
C ARG A 95 65.26 -27.74 -22.63
N ASN A 96 65.61 -28.25 -21.45
CA ASN A 96 66.93 -28.32 -20.82
C ASN A 96 67.29 -27.03 -20.06
N LEU A 97 67.73 -27.09 -18.80
CA LEU A 97 68.79 -27.94 -18.25
C LEU A 97 68.49 -28.18 -16.75
N ARG A 98 68.42 -29.43 -16.30
CA ARG A 98 69.55 -30.16 -15.68
C ARG A 98 70.11 -29.46 -14.44
N GLN A 99 69.77 -29.98 -13.26
CA GLN A 99 70.68 -30.55 -12.24
C GLN A 99 69.95 -30.54 -10.88
N ARG A 100 69.54 -31.68 -10.32
CA ARG A 100 70.35 -32.66 -9.59
C ARG A 100 71.30 -32.00 -8.58
N ASN A 101 70.89 -32.02 -7.30
CA ASN A 101 71.67 -32.55 -6.18
C ASN A 101 70.70 -32.83 -5.02
N LEU A 102 70.34 -34.10 -4.79
CA LEU A 102 71.02 -35.02 -3.86
C LEU A 102 70.91 -34.53 -2.40
N ARG A 103 69.96 -35.10 -1.66
CA ARG A 103 70.19 -36.17 -0.68
C ARG A 103 70.93 -35.71 0.58
N GLN A 104 70.18 -35.42 1.65
CA GLN A 104 70.48 -35.74 3.08
C GLN A 104 69.11 -35.70 3.79
N ARG A 105 68.41 -36.77 4.24
CA ARG A 105 68.66 -37.81 5.25
C ARG A 105 69.14 -37.28 6.62
N HIS A 106 68.24 -37.07 7.59
CA HIS A 106 67.98 -38.01 8.70
C HIS A 106 66.89 -37.54 9.71
N PRO A 107 66.27 -38.46 10.49
CA PRO A 107 65.16 -38.23 11.44
C PRO A 107 65.56 -38.38 12.93
N ARG A 108 64.68 -37.95 13.87
CA ARG A 108 64.37 -38.50 15.24
C ARG A 108 63.74 -37.40 16.13
N GLN A 109 62.50 -37.59 16.65
CA GLN A 109 62.13 -37.95 18.05
C GLN A 109 62.55 -36.89 19.12
N ARG A 110 61.83 -36.49 20.18
CA ARG A 110 60.48 -36.73 20.77
C ARG A 110 60.35 -35.84 22.06
N HIS A 111 59.12 -35.43 22.42
CA HIS A 111 58.57 -35.15 23.80
C HIS A 111 58.89 -33.81 24.55
N PRO A 112 58.21 -33.46 25.69
CA PRO A 112 56.83 -32.93 25.77
C PRO A 112 56.65 -31.78 26.83
N ARG A 113 55.40 -31.33 27.04
CA ARG A 113 54.86 -30.66 28.25
C ARG A 113 55.52 -29.35 28.74
N ARG A 114 54.84 -28.22 28.49
CA ARG A 114 54.62 -27.20 29.52
C ARG A 114 53.18 -26.73 29.52
N GLU A 115 52.50 -27.11 30.59
CA GLU A 115 51.20 -26.59 31.01
C GLU A 115 51.31 -25.12 31.44
N ARG A 116 50.27 -24.38 31.08
CA ARG A 116 49.58 -23.37 31.89
C ARG A 116 50.43 -22.20 32.42
N ALA A 117 50.30 -21.08 31.71
CA ALA A 117 50.20 -19.78 32.37
C ALA A 117 49.01 -19.01 31.78
N ARG A 118 47.90 -19.10 32.51
CA ARG A 118 46.97 -18.02 32.86
C ARG A 118 46.22 -17.30 31.74
N SER A 119 44.93 -17.65 31.69
CA SER A 119 43.78 -16.78 31.45
C SER A 119 44.03 -15.27 31.64
N ALA A 120 43.80 -14.50 30.58
CA ALA A 120 43.20 -13.17 30.62
C ALA A 120 42.93 -12.65 29.19
N ALA A 121 42.06 -13.31 28.43
CA ALA A 121 41.43 -12.70 27.24
C ALA A 121 40.17 -13.47 26.82
N ALA A 122 39.27 -13.73 27.78
CA ALA A 122 37.89 -14.01 27.46
C ALA A 122 37.20 -12.70 27.08
N ARG A 123 37.50 -12.16 25.89
CA ARG A 123 36.72 -11.09 25.24
C ARG A 123 36.73 -11.32 23.73
N HIS A 124 35.63 -11.91 23.25
CA HIS A 124 35.19 -12.04 21.85
C HIS A 124 36.19 -12.57 20.79
N PRO A 125 36.31 -13.90 20.63
CA PRO A 125 36.89 -14.48 19.42
C PRO A 125 36.02 -14.30 18.16
N LEU A 126 34.76 -13.86 18.31
CA LEU A 126 33.79 -13.71 17.21
C LEU A 126 34.05 -12.48 16.31
N ALA A 127 34.79 -11.47 16.79
CA ALA A 127 35.10 -10.29 15.98
C ALA A 127 36.27 -10.51 15.00
N ARG A 128 37.18 -11.45 15.29
CA ARG A 128 38.33 -11.75 14.42
C ARG A 128 38.00 -12.73 13.30
N THR A 129 36.97 -13.56 13.47
CA THR A 129 36.53 -14.49 12.42
C THR A 129 35.68 -13.80 11.35
N LEU A 130 34.92 -12.76 11.73
CA LEU A 130 34.18 -11.91 10.78
C LEU A 130 35.10 -11.07 9.89
N ALA A 131 36.28 -10.68 10.39
CA ALA A 131 37.28 -9.94 9.62
C ALA A 131 38.09 -10.83 8.66
N SER A 132 38.20 -12.14 8.91
CA SER A 132 38.85 -13.09 7.99
C SER A 132 37.92 -13.65 6.91
N THR A 133 36.60 -13.51 7.06
CA THR A 133 35.63 -13.71 5.97
C THR A 133 35.63 -12.58 4.95
N LEU A 134 36.44 -11.53 5.19
CA LEU A 134 36.95 -10.67 4.13
C LEU A 134 38.17 -11.38 3.50
N GLY A 135 37.92 -12.33 2.60
CA GLY A 135 38.87 -12.66 1.51
C GLY A 135 39.09 -11.50 0.51
N ALA A 136 38.57 -10.33 0.88
CA ALA A 136 39.05 -8.95 0.80
C ALA A 136 39.44 -8.29 -0.52
N GLU A 137 39.97 -8.96 -1.54
CA GLU A 137 40.43 -8.18 -2.72
C GLU A 137 40.04 -8.80 -4.08
N ARG A 138 39.81 -10.12 -4.16
CA ARG A 138 39.39 -10.77 -5.43
C ARG A 138 37.99 -11.38 -5.42
N GLY A 139 37.39 -11.57 -4.25
CA GLY A 139 36.01 -12.07 -4.06
C GLY A 139 35.00 -11.01 -3.64
N SER A 140 35.41 -9.75 -3.47
CA SER A 140 34.52 -8.64 -3.08
C SER A 140 33.65 -8.14 -4.22
N ALA A 141 34.17 -8.15 -5.46
CA ALA A 141 33.44 -7.58 -6.61
C ALA A 141 32.03 -8.18 -6.81
N PRO A 142 31.79 -9.50 -6.68
CA PRO A 142 30.44 -10.05 -6.73
C PRO A 142 29.56 -9.64 -5.55
N VAL A 143 30.13 -9.49 -4.35
CA VAL A 143 29.38 -9.14 -3.13
C VAL A 143 28.99 -7.67 -3.13
N GLU A 144 29.91 -6.78 -3.50
CA GLU A 144 29.65 -5.36 -3.67
C GLU A 144 28.54 -5.13 -4.71
N PHE A 145 28.63 -5.80 -5.85
CA PHE A 145 27.59 -5.76 -6.87
C PHE A 145 26.24 -6.22 -6.32
N LEU A 146 26.21 -7.31 -5.55
CA LEU A 146 24.97 -7.81 -4.95
C LEU A 146 24.39 -6.83 -3.92
N LEU A 147 25.22 -6.20 -3.08
CA LEU A 147 24.75 -5.19 -2.13
C LEU A 147 24.16 -3.97 -2.84
N VAL A 148 24.81 -3.51 -3.90
CA VAL A 148 24.28 -2.43 -4.74
C VAL A 148 22.98 -2.86 -5.43
N ALA A 149 22.93 -4.07 -5.99
CA ALA A 149 21.72 -4.59 -6.64
C ALA A 149 20.55 -4.72 -5.66
N ILE A 150 20.78 -5.23 -4.45
CA ILE A 150 19.76 -5.32 -3.39
C ILE A 150 19.31 -3.93 -2.96
N LEU A 151 20.23 -2.99 -2.76
CA LEU A 151 19.90 -1.62 -2.38
C LEU A 151 19.10 -0.90 -3.47
N MET A 152 19.51 -1.02 -4.73
CA MET A 152 18.80 -0.43 -5.85
C MET A 152 17.44 -1.08 -6.07
N THR A 153 17.33 -2.40 -5.91
CA THR A 153 16.06 -3.12 -6.02
C THR A 153 15.12 -2.74 -4.87
N SER A 154 15.62 -2.68 -3.62
CA SER A 154 14.80 -2.29 -2.48
C SER A 154 14.34 -0.84 -2.59
N LEU A 155 15.20 0.07 -3.06
CA LEU A 155 14.83 1.45 -3.35
C LEU A 155 13.76 1.54 -4.45
N ALA A 156 13.94 0.80 -5.54
CA ALA A 156 12.96 0.75 -6.63
C ALA A 156 11.60 0.25 -6.13
N LEU A 157 11.58 -0.83 -5.32
CA LEU A 157 10.36 -1.35 -4.69
C LEU A 157 9.74 -0.33 -3.74
N ALA A 158 10.53 0.37 -2.92
CA ALA A 158 10.03 1.40 -2.02
C ALA A 158 9.34 2.54 -2.79
N VAL A 159 9.93 2.98 -3.91
CA VAL A 159 9.31 4.00 -4.77
C VAL A 159 8.04 3.49 -5.43
N ILE A 160 8.02 2.25 -5.93
CA ILE A 160 6.81 1.64 -6.50
C ILE A 160 5.70 1.53 -5.45
N GLN A 161 6.02 1.09 -4.23
CA GLN A 161 5.06 1.00 -3.13
C GLN A 161 4.51 2.39 -2.75
N LEU A 162 5.37 3.39 -2.66
CA LEU A 162 4.96 4.76 -2.41
C LEU A 162 4.05 5.28 -3.52
N ALA A 163 4.42 5.07 -4.79
CA ALA A 163 3.63 5.48 -5.94
C ALA A 163 2.26 4.80 -5.95
N LEU A 164 2.20 3.50 -5.65
CA LEU A 164 0.95 2.75 -5.57
C LEU A 164 0.06 3.24 -4.43
N GLY A 165 0.62 3.45 -3.23
CA GLY A 165 -0.14 3.97 -2.08
C GLY A 165 -0.69 5.37 -2.33
N LEU A 166 0.10 6.25 -2.96
CA LEU A 166 -0.36 7.57 -3.37
C LEU A 166 -1.43 7.50 -4.46
N HIS A 167 -1.24 6.63 -5.45
CA HIS A 167 -2.22 6.43 -6.52
C HIS A 167 -3.58 6.04 -5.95
N VAL A 168 -3.64 4.99 -5.11
CA VAL A 168 -4.88 4.54 -4.47
C VAL A 168 -5.49 5.64 -3.61
N ARG A 169 -4.70 6.30 -2.73
CA ARG A 169 -5.22 7.38 -1.89
C ARG A 169 -5.83 8.51 -2.70
N ASN A 170 -5.19 8.91 -3.78
CA ASN A 170 -5.68 9.99 -4.64
C ASN A 170 -6.96 9.57 -5.36
N THR A 171 -6.99 8.37 -5.94
CA THR A 171 -8.21 7.85 -6.59
C THR A 171 -9.38 7.73 -5.62
N LEU A 172 -9.16 7.29 -4.38
CA LEU A 172 -10.20 7.24 -3.36
C LEU A 172 -10.68 8.64 -2.94
N LEU A 173 -9.77 9.61 -2.79
CA LEU A 173 -10.12 11.01 -2.51
C LEU A 173 -10.98 11.61 -3.63
N ASP A 174 -10.59 11.36 -4.88
CA ASP A 174 -11.31 11.84 -6.06
C ASP A 174 -12.72 11.24 -6.10
N ALA A 175 -12.86 9.94 -5.84
CA ALA A 175 -14.15 9.25 -5.79
C ALA A 175 -15.02 9.71 -4.61
N ALA A 176 -14.43 9.98 -3.44
CA ALA A 176 -15.14 10.50 -2.28
C ALA A 176 -15.63 11.94 -2.54
N ALA A 177 -14.81 12.79 -3.15
CA ALA A 177 -15.20 14.16 -3.50
C ALA A 177 -16.33 14.17 -4.53
N GLU A 178 -16.31 13.27 -5.51
CA GLU A 178 -17.40 13.13 -6.49
C GLU A 178 -18.69 12.60 -5.85
N GLY A 179 -18.62 11.61 -4.96
CA GLY A 179 -19.80 11.14 -4.23
C GLY A 179 -20.37 12.21 -3.29
N ALA A 180 -19.50 13.01 -2.65
CA ALA A 180 -19.94 14.12 -1.83
C ALA A 180 -20.69 15.17 -2.68
N ARG A 181 -20.17 15.49 -3.87
CA ARG A 181 -20.88 16.36 -4.83
C ARG A 181 -22.24 15.78 -5.21
N GLN A 182 -22.30 14.49 -5.53
CA GLN A 182 -23.56 13.82 -5.88
C GLN A 182 -24.59 13.90 -4.74
N ALA A 183 -24.20 13.61 -3.50
CA ALA A 183 -25.08 13.67 -2.34
C ALA A 183 -25.42 15.09 -1.87
N ALA A 184 -24.66 16.10 -2.32
CA ALA A 184 -24.91 17.50 -2.01
C ALA A 184 -25.89 18.19 -2.96
N LEU A 185 -26.27 17.53 -4.07
CA LEU A 185 -27.24 18.04 -5.02
C LEU A 185 -28.63 18.22 -4.38
N ALA A 186 -29.35 19.24 -4.82
CA ALA A 186 -30.70 19.47 -4.34
C ALA A 186 -31.62 18.28 -4.64
N GLY A 187 -32.19 17.69 -3.58
CA GLY A 187 -33.10 16.55 -3.68
C GLY A 187 -32.41 15.17 -3.76
N ALA A 188 -31.08 15.11 -3.69
CA ALA A 188 -30.36 13.84 -3.58
C ALA A 188 -30.54 13.20 -2.20
N GLU A 189 -30.56 11.87 -2.16
CA GLU A 189 -30.44 11.12 -0.92
C GLU A 189 -28.96 10.94 -0.57
N PRO A 190 -28.55 10.99 0.72
CA PRO A 190 -27.16 10.70 1.09
C PRO A 190 -26.64 9.34 0.56
N ALA A 191 -27.52 8.35 0.38
CA ALA A 191 -27.20 7.05 -0.19
C ALA A 191 -26.71 7.13 -1.64
N ASP A 192 -27.18 8.10 -2.43
CA ASP A 192 -26.78 8.29 -3.83
C ASP A 192 -25.27 8.59 -3.95
N GLY A 193 -24.74 9.38 -3.01
CA GLY A 193 -23.31 9.69 -2.96
C GLY A 193 -22.46 8.47 -2.59
N VAL A 194 -22.93 7.65 -1.64
CA VAL A 194 -22.26 6.40 -1.25
C VAL A 194 -22.19 5.44 -2.44
N GLU A 195 -23.32 5.24 -3.11
CA GLU A 195 -23.41 4.34 -4.27
C GLU A 195 -22.51 4.82 -5.41
N ARG A 196 -22.53 6.13 -5.68
CA ARG A 196 -21.65 6.74 -6.69
C ARG A 196 -20.17 6.54 -6.35
N THR A 197 -19.77 6.78 -5.11
CA THR A 197 -18.38 6.56 -4.66
C THR A 197 -18.00 5.10 -4.82
N ARG A 198 -18.84 4.15 -4.41
CA ARG A 198 -18.58 2.71 -4.58
C ARG A 198 -18.35 2.33 -6.03
N GLN A 199 -19.20 2.79 -6.94
CA GLN A 199 -19.07 2.51 -8.38
C GLN A 199 -17.74 3.04 -8.95
N LEU A 200 -17.36 4.26 -8.56
CA LEU A 200 -16.11 4.88 -9.01
C LEU A 200 -14.89 4.10 -8.51
N ILE A 201 -14.86 3.74 -7.22
CA ILE A 201 -13.76 2.96 -6.62
C ILE A 201 -13.65 1.58 -7.27
N SER A 202 -14.79 0.90 -7.41
CA SER A 202 -14.87 -0.46 -7.97
C SER A 202 -14.36 -0.51 -9.41
N THR A 203 -14.68 0.53 -10.20
CA THR A 203 -14.25 0.62 -11.60
C THR A 203 -12.78 1.01 -11.73
N ALA A 204 -12.27 1.88 -10.85
CA ALA A 204 -10.92 2.42 -10.96
C ALA A 204 -9.85 1.52 -10.30
N ILE A 205 -10.23 0.77 -9.27
CA ILE A 205 -9.30 -0.05 -8.46
C ILE A 205 -9.82 -1.49 -8.37
N ALA A 206 -10.77 -1.75 -7.46
CA ALA A 206 -11.41 -3.04 -7.22
C ALA A 206 -12.53 -2.91 -6.17
N ASP A 207 -13.48 -3.84 -6.16
CA ASP A 207 -14.62 -3.88 -5.23
C ASP A 207 -14.19 -3.91 -3.75
N GLU A 208 -13.06 -4.55 -3.44
CA GLU A 208 -12.51 -4.65 -2.08
C GLU A 208 -12.20 -3.29 -1.42
N PHE A 209 -11.89 -2.27 -2.22
CA PHE A 209 -11.63 -0.91 -1.72
C PHE A 209 -12.93 -0.11 -1.47
N ALA A 210 -14.08 -0.62 -1.91
CA ALA A 210 -15.39 0.04 -1.82
C ALA A 210 -16.26 -0.49 -0.65
N GLN A 211 -15.73 -1.39 0.18
CA GLN A 211 -16.48 -2.07 1.23
C GLN A 211 -16.94 -1.14 2.36
N ASP A 212 -16.10 -0.19 2.75
CA ASP A 212 -16.36 0.75 3.85
C ASP A 212 -16.43 2.18 3.32
N VAL A 213 -17.66 2.60 2.98
CA VAL A 213 -17.99 3.94 2.51
C VAL A 213 -19.16 4.44 3.35
N SER A 214 -19.01 5.64 3.92
CA SER A 214 -20.00 6.26 4.78
C SER A 214 -20.25 7.71 4.37
N VAL A 215 -21.43 8.22 4.71
CA VAL A 215 -21.86 9.58 4.44
C VAL A 215 -22.28 10.26 5.74
N SER A 216 -21.87 11.50 5.91
CA SER A 216 -22.27 12.38 7.02
C SER A 216 -22.61 13.77 6.51
N ARG A 217 -23.49 14.46 7.24
CA ARG A 217 -23.65 15.92 7.10
C ARG A 217 -22.78 16.58 8.15
N ASP A 218 -22.02 17.58 7.73
CA ASP A 218 -21.14 18.35 8.60
C ASP A 218 -21.25 19.85 8.27
N GLU A 219 -20.53 20.68 9.01
CA GLU A 219 -20.47 22.12 8.82
C GLU A 219 -19.01 22.59 8.85
N ILE A 220 -18.55 23.23 7.77
CA ILE A 220 -17.19 23.77 7.66
C ILE A 220 -17.31 25.29 7.54
N ASP A 221 -16.75 26.02 8.51
CA ASP A 221 -16.77 27.49 8.56
C ASP A 221 -18.16 28.11 8.40
N GLY A 222 -19.20 27.46 8.95
CA GLY A 222 -20.59 27.93 8.84
C GLY A 222 -21.33 27.46 7.59
N VAL A 223 -20.66 26.69 6.71
CA VAL A 223 -21.23 26.18 5.46
C VAL A 223 -21.64 24.72 5.64
N PRO A 224 -22.91 24.37 5.42
CA PRO A 224 -23.36 22.99 5.49
C PRO A 224 -22.76 22.18 4.34
N VAL A 225 -22.12 21.06 4.67
CA VAL A 225 -21.43 20.18 3.72
C VAL A 225 -21.89 18.73 3.88
N ILE A 226 -21.77 17.96 2.79
CA ILE A 226 -21.72 16.50 2.83
C ILE A 226 -20.27 16.07 2.92
N GLU A 227 -19.98 15.15 3.83
CA GLU A 227 -18.74 14.38 3.87
C GLU A 227 -19.01 12.95 3.40
N ILE A 228 -18.19 12.45 2.47
CA ILE A 228 -18.06 11.03 2.18
C ILE A 228 -16.73 10.56 2.72
N ARG A 229 -16.76 9.55 3.60
CA ARG A 229 -15.56 8.93 4.19
C ARG A 229 -15.41 7.51 3.68
N VAL A 230 -14.21 7.18 3.21
CA VAL A 230 -13.84 5.86 2.70
C VAL A 230 -12.71 5.30 3.54
N ARG A 231 -12.86 4.06 3.98
CA ARG A 231 -11.79 3.33 4.68
C ARG A 231 -11.43 2.08 3.90
N ALA A 232 -10.13 1.87 3.70
CA ALA A 232 -9.62 0.79 2.88
C ALA A 232 -8.29 0.27 3.41
N THR A 233 -7.91 -0.91 2.93
CA THR A 233 -6.61 -1.51 3.23
C THR A 233 -5.52 -0.82 2.42
N LEU A 234 -4.41 -0.46 3.07
CA LEU A 234 -3.26 0.14 2.39
C LEU A 234 -2.54 -0.93 1.54
N PRO A 235 -2.33 -0.71 0.22
CA PRO A 235 -1.72 -1.71 -0.65
C PRO A 235 -0.20 -1.77 -0.46
N LEU A 236 0.26 -2.67 0.41
CA LEU A 236 1.68 -2.96 0.62
C LEU A 236 2.03 -4.32 -0.01
N ILE A 237 3.15 -4.40 -0.73
CA ILE A 237 3.66 -5.66 -1.30
C ILE A 237 4.49 -6.38 -0.21
N GLY A 238 4.18 -7.66 0.08
CA GLY A 238 5.03 -8.51 0.94
C GLY A 238 4.41 -9.12 2.21
N LEU A 239 3.13 -9.52 2.17
CA LEU A 239 2.29 -10.13 3.25
C LEU A 239 1.65 -9.14 4.23
N ILE A 240 0.36 -8.85 4.01
CA ILE A 240 -0.58 -8.17 4.93
C ILE A 240 -0.52 -6.64 4.78
N GLY A 241 -1.40 -6.12 3.92
CA GLY A 241 -1.76 -4.70 3.99
C GLY A 241 -2.31 -4.40 5.38
N ILE A 242 -2.09 -3.18 5.88
CA ILE A 242 -2.69 -2.76 7.15
C ILE A 242 -4.20 -2.63 6.89
N ASP A 243 -4.98 -3.55 7.44
CA ASP A 243 -6.45 -3.50 7.36
C ASP A 243 -6.92 -2.16 7.88
N GLN A 244 -7.77 -1.47 7.10
CA GLN A 244 -8.27 -0.13 7.42
C GLN A 244 -7.14 0.91 7.65
N GLY A 245 -5.94 0.67 7.12
CA GLY A 245 -4.78 1.55 7.25
C GLY A 245 -4.86 2.83 6.41
N LEU A 246 -5.88 2.97 5.56
CA LEU A 246 -6.10 4.13 4.70
C LEU A 246 -7.51 4.68 4.91
N GLU A 247 -7.60 5.92 5.40
CA GLU A 247 -8.86 6.67 5.50
C GLU A 247 -8.74 7.95 4.66
N VAL A 248 -9.78 8.24 3.88
CA VAL A 248 -9.90 9.46 3.10
C VAL A 248 -11.31 10.03 3.21
N SER A 249 -11.41 11.36 3.13
CA SER A 249 -12.69 12.07 3.16
C SER A 249 -12.79 13.07 2.01
N GLY A 250 -13.94 13.09 1.33
CA GLY A 250 -14.32 14.09 0.33
C GLY A 250 -15.48 14.95 0.84
N HIS A 251 -15.48 16.23 0.50
CA HIS A 251 -16.49 17.18 0.99
C HIS A 251 -17.13 17.97 -0.17
N ALA A 252 -18.41 18.30 -0.02
CA ALA A 252 -19.12 19.19 -0.94
C ALA A 252 -20.16 20.02 -0.21
N ALA A 253 -20.28 21.31 -0.55
CA ALA A 253 -21.29 22.20 0.01
C ALA A 253 -22.69 21.84 -0.49
N ILE A 254 -23.67 21.83 0.41
CA ILE A 254 -25.05 21.47 0.09
C ILE A 254 -25.67 22.58 -0.79
N GLU A 255 -26.26 22.17 -1.90
CA GLU A 255 -27.00 23.08 -2.77
C GLU A 255 -28.37 23.42 -2.13
N THR A 256 -28.51 24.64 -1.65
CA THR A 256 -29.82 25.21 -1.28
C THR A 256 -30.37 25.99 -2.45
N LEU A 257 -31.47 25.52 -3.03
CA LEU A 257 -32.33 26.31 -3.92
C LEU A 257 -32.87 27.51 -3.13
N SER A 258 -32.38 28.70 -3.45
CA SER A 258 -32.84 29.99 -2.91
C SER A 258 -33.74 30.72 -3.88
#